data_AF-A0A970HEI2-F1
#
_entry.id   AF-A0A970HEI2-F1
#
_cell.length_a   1.000
_cell.length_b   1.000
_cell.length_c   1.000
_cell.angle_alpha   90.00
_cell.angle_beta   90.00
_cell.angle_gamma   90.00
#
_symmetry.space_group_name_H-M   'P 1'
#
loop_
_entity.id
_entity.type
_entity.pdbx_description
1 polymer ?
#
loop_
_entity_poly.entity_id
_entity_poly.type
_entity_poly.pdbx_seq_one_letter_code
_entity_poly.pdbx_strand_id
1 'polypeptide(L)'
;MKFIVEKEVFQKLPEVCFGIVVASNVDNSKPIPQIKELLEENIRYCQKYYEGRKIKDSEEVKCYREAFRSLGINPNKYMSSIEAMLTRVSKKKNLP
;
A
#
# COMPACT_ATOMS: atom_id res chain seq x y z
N MET A 1 2.20 18.95 -11.34
CA MET A 1 1.46 18.22 -10.29
C MET A 1 1.60 19.00 -8.99
N LYS A 2 0.51 19.32 -8.30
CA LYS A 2 0.55 19.90 -6.95
C LYS A 2 0.11 18.82 -5.96
N PHE A 3 0.93 18.55 -4.95
CA PHE A 3 0.56 17.69 -3.83
C PHE A 3 0.48 18.57 -2.59
N ILE A 4 -0.67 18.54 -1.92
CA ILE A 4 -0.96 19.38 -0.76
C ILE A 4 -1.61 18.47 0.27
N VAL A 5 -1.14 18.55 1.51
CA VAL A 5 -1.73 17.87 2.66
C VAL A 5 -2.31 18.93 3.57
N GLU A 6 -3.60 18.80 3.89
CA GLU A 6 -4.28 19.73 4.78
C GLU A 6 -3.70 19.67 6.19
N LYS A 7 -3.63 20.83 6.86
CA LYS A 7 -3.07 20.95 8.22
C LYS A 7 -3.76 20.02 9.23
N GLU A 8 -5.04 19.79 9.04
CA GLU A 8 -5.89 18.92 9.86
C GLU A 8 -5.37 17.47 9.90
N VAL A 9 -4.70 17.01 8.85
CA VAL A 9 -4.10 15.67 8.79
C VAL A 9 -2.97 15.57 9.82
N PHE A 10 -2.08 16.54 9.88
CA PHE A 10 -0.97 16.58 10.85
C PHE A 10 -1.46 16.78 12.28
N GLN A 11 -2.56 17.50 12.47
CA GLN A 11 -3.18 17.64 13.80
C GLN A 11 -3.71 16.31 14.32
N LYS A 12 -4.32 15.49 13.45
CA LYS A 12 -4.86 14.17 13.82
C LYS A 12 -3.81 13.07 13.82
N LEU A 13 -2.75 13.22 13.04
CA LEU A 13 -1.65 12.26 12.89
C LEU A 13 -0.30 12.98 13.05
N PRO A 14 0.14 13.30 14.28
CA PRO A 14 1.31 14.16 14.51
C PRO A 14 2.63 13.60 14.00
N GLU A 15 2.75 12.28 13.93
CA GLU A 15 3.98 11.58 13.52
C GLU A 15 3.97 11.14 12.05
N VAL A 16 2.95 11.53 11.27
CA VAL A 16 2.83 11.10 9.87
C VAL A 16 3.91 11.73 8.99
N CYS A 17 4.54 10.92 8.16
CA CYS A 17 5.51 11.33 7.16
C CYS A 17 4.96 11.07 5.75
N PHE A 18 5.10 12.04 4.85
CA PHE A 18 4.74 11.90 3.44
C PHE A 18 5.99 11.99 2.56
N GLY A 19 6.27 10.93 1.81
CA GLY A 19 7.29 10.90 0.76
C GLY A 19 6.64 10.89 -0.62
N ILE A 20 7.15 11.69 -1.55
CA ILE A 20 6.64 11.77 -2.92
C ILE A 20 7.79 11.51 -3.88
N VAL A 21 7.58 10.56 -4.79
CA VAL A 21 8.50 10.28 -5.89
C VAL A 21 7.78 10.63 -7.19
N VAL A 22 8.42 11.45 -8.02
CA VAL A 22 7.88 11.86 -9.33
C VAL A 22 8.81 11.33 -10.42
N ALA A 23 8.32 10.38 -11.19
CA ALA A 23 8.99 9.92 -12.41
C ALA A 23 8.46 10.71 -13.61
N SER A 24 9.36 11.26 -14.42
CA SER A 24 9.01 12.02 -15.63
C SER A 24 9.49 11.27 -16.87
N ASN A 25 8.82 11.46 -18.00
CA ASN A 25 9.16 10.84 -19.29
C ASN A 25 9.17 9.29 -19.26
N VAL A 26 8.26 8.69 -18.51
CA VAL A 26 8.09 7.23 -18.46
C VAL A 26 7.18 6.78 -19.61
N ASP A 27 7.66 5.85 -20.43
CA ASP A 27 6.86 5.16 -21.45
C ASP A 27 6.37 3.81 -20.90
N ASN A 28 5.10 3.76 -20.50
CA ASN A 28 4.44 2.54 -20.02
C ASN A 28 3.72 1.77 -21.14
N SER A 29 3.86 2.16 -22.41
CA SER A 29 3.16 1.49 -23.52
C SER A 29 3.78 0.15 -23.91
N LYS A 30 5.03 -0.10 -23.50
CA LYS A 30 5.79 -1.30 -23.82
C LYS A 30 6.11 -2.10 -22.57
N PRO A 31 6.05 -3.44 -22.63
CA PRO A 31 6.53 -4.26 -21.55
C PRO A 31 8.05 -4.11 -21.40
N ILE A 32 8.51 -3.87 -20.18
CA ILE A 32 9.93 -3.85 -19.82
C ILE A 32 10.20 -5.14 -19.01
N PRO A 33 10.89 -6.15 -19.58
CA PRO A 33 11.05 -7.46 -18.94
C PRO A 33 11.58 -7.41 -17.51
N GLN A 34 12.55 -6.53 -17.25
CA GLN A 34 13.17 -6.36 -15.94
C GLN A 34 12.17 -5.88 -14.88
N ILE A 35 11.26 -4.97 -15.25
CA ILE A 35 10.21 -4.48 -14.34
C ILE A 35 9.20 -5.59 -14.07
N LYS A 36 8.84 -6.37 -15.10
CA LYS A 36 7.93 -7.50 -14.97
C LYS A 36 8.51 -8.56 -14.04
N GLU A 37 9.77 -8.93 -14.22
CA GLU A 37 10.46 -9.90 -13.37
C GLU A 37 10.55 -9.40 -11.92
N LEU A 38 10.93 -8.14 -11.70
CA LEU A 38 10.96 -7.53 -10.38
C LEU A 38 9.58 -7.57 -9.69
N LEU A 39 8.50 -7.28 -10.43
CA LEU A 39 7.14 -7.36 -9.92
C LEU A 39 6.78 -8.80 -9.53
N GLU A 40 7.05 -9.78 -10.39
CA GLU A 40 6.75 -11.18 -10.13
C GLU A 40 7.53 -11.73 -8.93
N GLU A 41 8.79 -11.35 -8.78
CA GLU A 41 9.62 -11.69 -7.61
C GLU A 41 9.02 -11.15 -6.31
N ASN A 42 8.62 -9.88 -6.30
CA ASN A 42 8.00 -9.25 -5.13
C ASN A 42 6.64 -9.89 -4.80
N ILE A 43 5.84 -10.25 -5.81
CA ILE A 43 4.58 -10.99 -5.61
C ILE A 43 4.86 -12.34 -4.93
N ARG A 44 5.85 -13.11 -5.42
CA ARG A 44 6.23 -14.41 -4.83
C ARG A 44 6.72 -14.24 -3.39
N TYR A 45 7.55 -13.24 -3.14
CA TYR A 45 8.05 -12.92 -1.80
C TYR A 45 6.90 -12.61 -0.85
N CYS A 46 6.00 -11.69 -1.23
CA CYS A 46 4.85 -11.33 -0.42
C CYS A 46 3.92 -12.52 -0.15
N GLN A 47 3.63 -13.34 -1.16
CA GLN A 47 2.82 -14.55 -0.99
C GLN A 47 3.40 -15.50 0.03
N LYS A 48 4.71 -15.76 -0.04
CA LYS A 48 5.42 -16.62 0.91
C LYS A 48 5.45 -16.01 2.31
N TYR A 49 5.74 -14.72 2.43
CA TYR A 49 5.82 -14.04 3.73
C TYR A 49 4.49 -14.05 4.48
N TYR A 50 3.37 -13.92 3.77
CA TYR A 50 2.03 -13.88 4.36
C TYR A 50 1.31 -15.23 4.36
N GLU A 51 1.96 -16.33 3.98
CA GLU A 51 1.37 -17.66 4.03
C GLU A 51 1.00 -18.02 5.49
N GLY A 52 -0.26 -18.41 5.70
CA GLY A 52 -0.80 -18.69 7.04
C GLY A 52 -0.95 -17.47 7.96
N ARG A 53 -0.59 -16.26 7.51
CA ARG A 53 -0.71 -15.01 8.29
C ARG A 53 -1.95 -14.23 7.90
N LYS A 54 -2.55 -13.54 8.88
CA LYS A 54 -3.63 -12.57 8.64
C LYS A 54 -3.02 -11.20 8.36
N ILE A 55 -3.25 -10.67 7.16
CA ILE A 55 -2.75 -9.35 6.73
C ILE A 55 -3.11 -8.25 7.73
N LYS A 56 -4.35 -8.24 8.22
CA LYS A 56 -4.85 -7.24 9.19
C LYS A 56 -4.10 -7.20 10.53
N ASP A 57 -3.38 -8.27 10.87
CA ASP A 57 -2.66 -8.42 12.13
C ASP A 57 -1.15 -8.11 11.95
N SER A 58 -0.72 -7.77 10.72
CA SER A 58 0.69 -7.50 10.40
C SER A 58 1.08 -6.07 10.77
N GLU A 59 2.33 -5.90 11.20
CA GLU A 59 2.83 -4.59 11.67
C GLU A 59 2.82 -3.55 10.55
N GLU A 60 3.06 -4.00 9.32
CA GLU A 60 3.05 -3.19 8.10
C GLU A 60 1.67 -2.60 7.80
N VAL A 61 0.60 -3.20 8.34
CA VAL A 61 -0.79 -2.79 8.12
C VAL A 61 -1.39 -2.08 9.33
N LYS A 62 -0.95 -2.43 10.55
CA LYS A 62 -1.48 -1.85 11.80
C LYS A 62 -1.42 -0.33 11.81
N CYS A 63 -0.29 0.26 11.39
CA CYS A 63 -0.12 1.72 11.35
C CYS A 63 -1.19 2.42 10.49
N TYR A 64 -1.58 1.84 9.35
CA TYR A 64 -2.65 2.37 8.50
C TYR A 64 -4.02 2.22 9.15
N ARG A 65 -4.29 1.09 9.79
CA ARG A 65 -5.57 0.85 10.47
C ARG A 65 -5.74 1.79 11.66
N GLU A 66 -4.68 2.06 12.40
CA GLU A 66 -4.65 3.04 13.49
C GLU A 66 -4.83 4.46 12.99
N ALA A 67 -4.11 4.85 11.93
CA ALA A 67 -4.30 6.15 11.30
C ALA A 67 -5.76 6.37 10.86
N PHE A 68 -6.38 5.34 10.26
CA PHE A 68 -7.79 5.42 9.84
C PHE A 68 -8.73 5.58 11.04
N ARG A 69 -8.49 4.84 12.13
CA ARG A 69 -9.27 4.99 13.38
C ARG A 69 -9.13 6.40 13.96
N SER A 70 -7.92 6.96 14.02
CA SER A 70 -7.67 8.33 14.49
C SER A 70 -8.36 9.39 13.61
N LEU A 71 -8.57 9.08 12.34
CA LEU A 71 -9.35 9.91 11.41
C LEU A 71 -10.87 9.67 11.48
N GLY A 72 -11.35 8.74 12.31
CA GLY A 72 -12.77 8.38 12.41
C GLY A 72 -13.28 7.45 11.30
N ILE A 73 -12.37 6.85 10.54
CA ILE A 73 -12.68 5.93 9.43
C ILE A 73 -12.64 4.50 9.95
N ASN A 74 -13.68 3.71 9.68
CA ASN A 74 -13.71 2.30 10.06
C ASN A 74 -12.86 1.46 9.07
N PRO A 75 -11.69 0.92 9.48
CA PRO A 75 -10.79 0.21 8.57
C PRO A 75 -11.31 -1.17 8.13
N ASN A 76 -12.37 -1.69 8.75
CA ASN A 76 -13.05 -2.90 8.27
C ASN A 76 -14.00 -2.61 7.11
N LYS A 77 -14.58 -1.40 7.07
CA LYS A 77 -15.48 -0.97 5.99
C LYS A 77 -14.71 -0.30 4.85
N TYR A 78 -13.69 0.49 5.19
CA TYR A 78 -12.85 1.21 4.25
C TYR A 78 -11.38 0.83 4.48
N MET A 79 -10.94 -0.19 3.77
CA MET A 79 -9.58 -0.72 3.86
C MET A 79 -8.59 0.24 3.18
N SER A 80 -7.38 0.39 3.74
CA SER A 80 -6.32 1.14 3.04
C SER A 80 -5.94 0.42 1.74
N SER A 81 -5.48 1.16 0.74
CA SER A 81 -5.05 0.57 -0.54
C SER A 81 -3.94 -0.47 -0.34
N ILE A 82 -3.04 -0.24 0.62
CA ILE A 82 -1.94 -1.15 0.96
C ILE A 82 -2.48 -2.47 1.54
N GLU A 83 -3.39 -2.42 2.51
CA GLU A 83 -4.01 -3.63 3.07
C GLU A 83 -4.80 -4.41 2.00
N ALA A 84 -5.50 -3.69 1.12
CA ALA A 84 -6.28 -4.28 0.02
C ALA A 84 -5.38 -5.00 -1.00
N MET A 85 -4.27 -4.36 -1.41
CA MET A 85 -3.30 -4.97 -2.33
C MET A 85 -2.62 -6.19 -1.71
N LEU A 86 -2.13 -6.08 -0.46
CA LEU A 86 -1.49 -7.20 0.24
C LEU A 86 -2.45 -8.39 0.40
N THR A 87 -3.73 -8.13 0.71
CA THR A 87 -4.77 -9.17 0.80
C THR A 87 -5.03 -9.85 -0.54
N ARG A 88 -4.92 -9.12 -1.64
CA ARG A 88 -5.11 -9.65 -3.00
C ARG A 88 -3.93 -10.54 -3.41
N VAL A 89 -2.71 -10.06 -3.18
CA VAL A 89 -1.47 -10.78 -3.46
C VAL A 89 -1.39 -12.06 -2.65
N SER A 90 -1.67 -12.01 -1.33
CA SER A 90 -1.60 -13.19 -0.46
C SER A 90 -2.59 -14.28 -0.83
N LYS A 91 -3.75 -13.89 -1.38
CA LYS A 91 -4.76 -14.82 -1.92
C LYS A 91 -4.46 -15.32 -3.34
N LYS A 92 -3.26 -15.06 -3.86
CA LYS A 92 -2.82 -15.43 -5.23
C LYS A 92 -3.78 -14.94 -6.31
N LYS A 93 -4.43 -13.80 -6.09
CA LYS A 93 -5.25 -13.13 -7.11
C LYS A 93 -4.36 -12.19 -7.92
N ASN A 94 -4.59 -12.10 -9.22
CA ASN A 94 -3.86 -11.17 -10.08
C ASN A 94 -4.01 -9.74 -9.57
N LEU A 95 -2.88 -9.03 -9.44
CA LEU A 95 -2.87 -7.59 -9.29
C LEU A 95 -3.48 -6.96 -10.57
N PRO A 96 -4.22 -5.84 -10.45
CA PRO A 96 -4.71 -5.11 -11.61
C PRO A 96 -3.58 -4.61 -12.50
#